data_AF-A0A3D2IFF3-F1
#
_entry.id   AF-A0A3D2IFF3-F1
#
_cell.length_a   1.000
_cell.length_b   1.000
_cell.length_c   1.000
_cell.angle_alpha   90.00
_cell.angle_beta   90.00
_cell.angle_gamma   90.00
#
_symmetry.space_group_name_H-M   'P 1'
#
loop_
_entity.id
_entity.type
_entity.pdbx_description
1 polymer ?
#
loop_
_entity_poly.entity_id
_entity_poly.type
_entity_poly.pdbx_seq_one_letter_code
_entity_poly.pdbx_strand_id
1 'polypeptide(L)'
;MKSAINATSIFVAAIAFSSMLGSETNVDKLSVLIIEETENRSSIPPVQLNAIFSNSWKEYVDEQQGQWRVLDQHSDIQKEQAWVVNLFDLKRDSLPWLIVANKDYSKSCPLPDDINGIMKEIKR
;
A
#
# COMPACT_ATOMS: atom_id res chain seq x y z
N MET A 1 6.40 33.20 -0.99
CA MET A 1 6.47 32.36 -2.20
C MET A 1 5.52 31.20 -2.03
N LYS A 2 4.45 31.10 -2.83
CA LYS A 2 3.47 30.01 -2.76
C LYS A 2 4.00 28.86 -3.63
N SER A 3 4.42 27.75 -3.02
CA SER A 3 4.69 26.51 -3.75
C SER A 3 3.39 25.95 -4.29
N ALA A 4 3.18 26.09 -5.59
CA ALA A 4 2.16 25.36 -6.32
C ALA A 4 2.68 23.94 -6.54
N ILE A 5 2.13 22.99 -5.79
CA ILE A 5 2.35 21.56 -6.05
C ILE A 5 1.55 21.26 -7.32
N ASN A 6 2.25 21.04 -8.43
CA ASN A 6 1.66 20.81 -9.75
C ASN A 6 0.74 19.58 -9.73
N ALA A 7 -0.57 19.79 -9.87
CA ALA A 7 -1.60 18.76 -10.00
C ALA A 7 -1.34 17.80 -11.18
N THR A 8 -0.54 18.22 -12.16
CA THR A 8 -0.14 17.42 -13.33
C THR A 8 0.77 16.24 -12.96
N SER A 9 1.56 16.34 -11.88
CA SER A 9 2.50 15.27 -11.50
C SER A 9 1.82 14.09 -10.79
N ILE A 10 0.69 14.34 -10.14
CA ILE A 10 -0.09 13.34 -9.41
C ILE A 10 -0.92 12.50 -10.39
N PHE A 11 -1.48 13.13 -11.43
CA PHE A 11 -2.31 12.45 -12.43
C PHE A 11 -1.51 11.49 -13.34
N VAL A 12 -0.25 11.82 -13.67
CA VAL A 12 0.58 10.94 -14.51
C VAL A 12 1.04 9.69 -13.75
N ALA A 13 1.32 9.80 -12.45
CA ALA A 13 1.67 8.64 -11.62
C ALA A 13 0.51 7.65 -11.48
N ALA A 14 -0.73 8.14 -11.33
CA ALA A 14 -1.92 7.30 -11.25
C ALA A 14 -2.18 6.51 -12.56
N ILE A 15 -2.00 7.15 -13.72
CA ILE A 15 -2.17 6.48 -15.03
C ILE A 15 -1.06 5.46 -15.27
N ALA A 16 0.19 5.79 -14.92
CA ALA A 16 1.31 4.85 -15.03
C ALA A 16 1.11 3.62 -14.13
N PHE A 17 0.61 3.82 -12.91
CA PHE A 17 0.31 2.75 -11.95
C PHE A 17 -0.84 1.84 -12.45
N SER A 18 -1.94 2.39 -12.94
CA SER A 18 -3.02 1.60 -13.56
C SER A 18 -2.58 0.86 -14.82
N SER A 19 -1.66 1.42 -15.61
CA SER A 19 -1.13 0.74 -16.81
C SER A 19 -0.09 -0.35 -16.50
N MET A 20 0.64 -0.21 -15.38
CA MET A 20 1.61 -1.21 -14.91
C MET A 20 0.92 -2.42 -14.25
N LEU A 21 -0.25 -2.17 -13.67
CA LEU A 21 -1.18 -3.16 -13.14
C LEU A 21 -2.02 -3.80 -14.26
N GLY A 22 -1.36 -4.35 -15.28
CA GLY A 22 -2.01 -4.97 -16.45
C GLY A 22 -3.22 -5.85 -16.10
N SER A 23 -4.12 -5.99 -17.08
CA SER A 23 -5.43 -6.71 -17.16
C SER A 23 -5.68 -7.96 -16.28
N GLU A 24 -4.69 -8.52 -15.60
CA GLU A 24 -4.80 -9.65 -14.67
C GLU A 24 -4.87 -9.25 -13.20
N THR A 25 -4.56 -8.00 -12.87
CA THR A 25 -4.87 -7.48 -11.54
C THR A 25 -6.33 -7.06 -11.54
N ASN A 26 -7.15 -7.70 -10.72
CA ASN A 26 -8.54 -7.33 -10.52
C ASN A 26 -8.57 -6.04 -9.67
N VAL A 27 -7.98 -4.93 -10.18
CA VAL A 27 -7.92 -3.62 -9.52
C VAL A 27 -9.31 -3.01 -9.38
N ASP A 28 -10.34 -3.65 -9.92
CA ASP A 28 -11.74 -3.37 -9.60
C ASP A 28 -12.00 -3.41 -8.09
N LYS A 29 -11.21 -4.20 -7.34
CA LYS A 29 -11.33 -4.33 -5.88
C LYS A 29 -10.13 -3.72 -5.15
N LEU A 30 -10.35 -3.38 -3.89
CA LEU A 30 -9.34 -2.80 -3.01
C LEU A 30 -8.19 -3.78 -2.77
N SER A 31 -6.97 -3.41 -3.16
CA SER A 31 -5.73 -4.12 -2.88
C SER A 31 -4.87 -3.31 -1.92
N VAL A 32 -4.43 -3.93 -0.83
CA VAL A 32 -3.57 -3.30 0.18
C VAL A 32 -2.32 -4.13 0.39
N LEU A 33 -1.15 -3.54 0.18
CA LEU A 33 0.14 -4.18 0.47
C LEU A 33 0.90 -3.31 1.48
N ILE A 34 1.22 -3.91 2.63
CA ILE A 34 2.18 -3.34 3.58
C ILE A 34 3.49 -4.08 3.41
N ILE A 35 4.59 -3.33 3.27
CA ILE A 35 5.94 -3.87 3.21
C ILE A 35 6.68 -3.38 4.46
N GLU A 36 7.29 -4.31 5.20
CA GLU A 36 8.07 -4.02 6.40
C GLU A 36 9.47 -4.63 6.32
N GLU A 37 10.32 -4.27 7.28
CA GLU A 37 11.59 -4.94 7.52
C GLU A 37 11.53 -5.58 8.91
N THR A 38 11.38 -6.90 8.95
CA THR A 38 11.13 -7.66 10.17
C THR A 38 12.34 -7.60 11.12
N GLU A 39 13.56 -7.57 10.61
CA GLU A 39 14.79 -7.45 11.41
C GLU A 39 14.86 -6.11 12.14
N ASN A 40 14.24 -5.06 11.58
CA ASN A 40 14.19 -3.73 12.17
C ASN A 40 12.86 -3.43 12.89
N ARG A 41 12.02 -4.45 13.12
CA ARG A 41 10.70 -4.25 13.76
C ARG A 41 10.81 -3.63 15.15
N SER A 42 11.91 -3.85 15.86
CA SER A 42 12.19 -3.26 17.18
C SER A 42 12.37 -1.74 17.15
N SER A 43 12.69 -1.14 16.00
CA SER A 43 12.81 0.31 15.85
C SER A 43 11.48 0.98 15.48
N ILE A 44 10.44 0.21 15.17
CA ILE A 44 9.14 0.73 14.76
C ILE A 44 8.36 1.14 16.03
N PRO A 45 7.78 2.35 16.08
CA PRO A 45 6.94 2.76 17.21
C PRO A 45 5.83 1.74 17.51
N PRO A 46 5.56 1.39 18.78
CA PRO A 46 4.55 0.39 19.13
C PRO A 46 3.15 0.69 18.57
N VAL A 47 2.78 1.98 18.48
CA VAL A 47 1.50 2.41 17.90
C VAL A 47 1.41 2.04 16.42
N GLN A 48 2.51 2.22 15.68
CA GLN A 48 2.58 1.90 14.27
C GLN A 48 2.61 0.38 14.04
N LEU A 49 3.30 -0.40 14.88
CA LEU A 49 3.23 -1.86 14.86
C LEU A 49 1.81 -2.37 15.10
N ASN A 50 1.12 -1.81 16.10
CA ASN A 50 -0.27 -2.15 16.38
C ASN A 50 -1.16 -1.82 15.18
N ALA A 51 -0.86 -0.75 14.42
CA ALA A 51 -1.59 -0.42 13.21
C ALA A 51 -1.37 -1.46 12.10
N ILE A 52 -0.13 -1.92 11.86
CA ILE A 52 0.18 -2.99 10.89
C ILE A 52 -0.63 -4.26 11.20
N PHE A 53 -0.59 -4.68 12.47
CA PHE A 53 -1.20 -5.96 12.87
C PHE A 53 -2.69 -5.88 13.21
N SER A 54 -3.26 -4.67 13.30
CA SER A 54 -4.68 -4.47 13.58
C SER A 54 -5.58 -5.23 12.61
N ASN A 55 -6.64 -5.85 13.15
CA ASN A 55 -7.66 -6.49 12.35
C ASN A 55 -8.60 -5.48 11.69
N SER A 56 -8.76 -4.27 12.25
CA SER A 56 -9.80 -3.33 11.80
C SER A 56 -9.66 -2.91 10.34
N TRP A 57 -8.43 -2.71 9.86
CA TRP A 57 -8.22 -2.37 8.45
C TRP A 57 -8.28 -3.59 7.54
N LYS A 58 -7.88 -4.78 8.02
CA LYS A 58 -7.97 -6.05 7.29
C LYS A 58 -9.43 -6.44 7.08
N GLU A 59 -10.22 -6.39 8.14
CA GLU A 59 -11.67 -6.60 8.13
C GLU A 59 -12.35 -5.65 7.13
N TYR A 60 -11.96 -4.37 7.12
CA TYR A 60 -12.48 -3.43 6.13
C TYR A 60 -12.13 -3.84 4.70
N VAL A 61 -10.88 -4.23 4.43
CA VAL A 61 -10.50 -4.72 3.09
C VAL A 61 -11.31 -5.97 2.71
N ASP A 62 -11.47 -6.91 3.63
CA ASP A 62 -12.24 -8.14 3.42
C ASP A 62 -13.74 -7.84 3.19
N GLU A 63 -14.34 -6.88 3.89
CA GLU A 63 -15.70 -6.38 3.68
C GLU A 63 -15.89 -5.76 2.29
N GLN A 64 -14.87 -5.09 1.76
CA GLN A 64 -14.85 -4.59 0.38
C GLN A 64 -14.56 -5.70 -0.65
N GLN A 65 -14.49 -6.96 -0.21
CA GLN A 65 -14.06 -8.11 -1.02
C GLN A 65 -12.67 -7.90 -1.66
N GLY A 66 -11.85 -7.07 -1.02
CA GLY A 66 -10.51 -6.74 -1.42
C GLY A 66 -9.51 -7.84 -1.10
N GLN A 67 -8.24 -7.50 -1.26
CA GLN A 67 -7.12 -8.40 -0.97
C GLN A 67 -6.05 -7.63 -0.22
N TRP A 68 -5.45 -8.27 0.77
CA TRP A 68 -4.36 -7.66 1.53
C TRP A 68 -3.18 -8.59 1.74
N ARG A 69 -2.00 -7.99 1.87
CA ARG A 69 -0.75 -8.66 2.24
C ARG A 69 0.07 -7.76 3.16
N VAL A 70 0.77 -8.39 4.10
CA VAL A 70 1.86 -7.79 4.86
C VAL A 70 3.08 -8.65 4.59
N LEU A 71 4.11 -8.08 3.97
CA LEU A 71 5.30 -8.80 3.54
C LEU A 71 6.56 -8.14 4.07
N ASP A 72 7.57 -8.96 4.30
CA ASP A 72 8.93 -8.50 4.54
C ASP A 72 9.58 -8.05 3.22
N GLN A 73 10.44 -7.02 3.23
CA GLN A 73 11.13 -6.53 2.03
C GLN A 73 12.04 -7.58 1.35
N HIS A 74 12.41 -8.64 2.08
CA HIS A 74 13.22 -9.75 1.58
C HIS A 74 12.39 -11.01 1.29
N SER A 75 11.06 -10.92 1.30
CA SER A 75 10.16 -12.04 0.99
C SER A 75 10.39 -12.57 -0.43
N ASP A 76 10.37 -13.89 -0.60
CA ASP A 76 10.27 -14.52 -1.92
C ASP A 76 8.85 -14.36 -2.47
N ILE A 77 8.68 -13.38 -3.36
CA ILE A 77 7.38 -13.04 -3.97
C ILE A 77 7.07 -13.84 -5.24
N GLN A 78 7.94 -14.76 -5.70
CA GLN A 78 7.75 -15.44 -6.99
C GLN A 78 6.48 -16.30 -7.07
N LYS A 79 5.93 -16.70 -5.92
CA LYS A 79 4.69 -17.49 -5.82
C LYS A 79 3.47 -16.66 -5.42
N GLU A 80 3.64 -15.36 -5.24
CA GLU A 80 2.54 -14.47 -4.90
C GLU A 80 1.67 -14.16 -6.13
N GLN A 81 0.52 -13.57 -5.88
CA GLN A 81 -0.37 -13.10 -6.93
C GLN A 81 0.29 -11.99 -7.74
N ALA A 82 -0.02 -11.89 -9.03
CA ALA A 82 0.59 -10.91 -9.94
C ALA A 82 0.50 -9.46 -9.43
N TRP A 83 -0.61 -9.09 -8.77
CA TRP A 83 -0.77 -7.76 -8.19
C TRP A 83 0.24 -7.49 -7.07
N VAL A 84 0.55 -8.49 -6.24
CA VAL A 84 1.54 -8.36 -5.18
C VAL A 84 2.92 -8.17 -5.79
N VAL A 85 3.29 -9.01 -6.76
CA VAL A 85 4.58 -8.93 -7.47
C VAL A 85 4.79 -7.54 -8.07
N ASN A 86 3.79 -7.05 -8.80
CA ASN A 86 3.85 -5.74 -9.45
C ASN A 86 3.99 -4.58 -8.45
N LEU A 87 3.28 -4.64 -7.32
CA LEU A 87 3.34 -3.59 -6.30
C LEU A 87 4.60 -3.67 -5.43
N PHE A 88 5.10 -4.88 -5.18
CA PHE A 88 6.27 -5.10 -4.34
C PHE A 88 7.56 -4.56 -4.98
N ASP A 89 7.63 -4.51 -6.31
CA ASP A 89 8.77 -3.96 -7.07
C ASP A 89 8.86 -2.42 -7.05
N LEU A 90 7.86 -1.72 -6.50
CA LEU A 90 7.86 -0.27 -6.44
C LEU A 90 8.97 0.24 -5.51
N LYS A 91 9.75 1.23 -5.97
CA LYS A 91 10.77 1.87 -5.13
C LYS A 91 10.15 2.53 -3.90
N ARG A 92 10.85 2.44 -2.77
CA ARG A 92 10.46 2.97 -1.46
C ARG A 92 11.65 3.69 -0.85
N ASP A 93 11.38 4.83 -0.21
CA ASP A 93 12.42 5.62 0.46
C ASP A 93 12.62 5.20 1.92
N SER A 94 11.64 4.50 2.51
CA SER A 94 11.65 4.05 3.90
C SER A 94 10.78 2.81 4.11
N LEU A 95 10.93 2.15 5.25
CA LEU A 95 10.03 1.11 5.73
C LEU A 95 9.59 1.42 7.18
N PRO A 96 8.37 1.03 7.59
CA PRO A 96 7.36 0.31 6.79
C PRO A 96 6.66 1.20 5.74
N TRP A 97 6.09 0.57 4.71
CA TRP A 97 5.50 1.22 3.54
C TRP A 97 4.10 0.68 3.25
N LEU A 98 3.20 1.56 2.82
CA LEU A 98 1.81 1.26 2.49
C LEU A 98 1.56 1.51 1.01
N ILE A 99 0.97 0.52 0.34
CA ILE A 99 0.47 0.63 -1.01
C ILE A 99 -1.02 0.30 -0.99
N VAL A 100 -1.83 1.20 -1.54
CA VAL A 100 -3.28 1.05 -1.70
C VAL A 100 -3.61 1.21 -3.17
N ALA A 101 -4.40 0.30 -3.71
CA ALA A 101 -4.85 0.34 -5.09
C ALA A 101 -6.31 -0.10 -5.21
N ASN A 102 -7.10 0.63 -5.97
CA ASN A 102 -8.42 0.26 -6.46
C ASN A 102 -8.63 0.92 -7.84
N LYS A 103 -9.81 0.74 -8.44
CA LYS A 103 -10.09 1.21 -9.81
C LYS A 103 -9.98 2.73 -9.98
N ASP A 104 -10.22 3.49 -8.92
CA ASP A 104 -10.33 4.95 -8.95
C ASP A 104 -9.13 5.63 -8.25
N TYR A 105 -8.34 4.87 -7.49
CA TYR A 105 -7.33 5.40 -6.59
C TYR A 105 -6.13 4.47 -6.45
N SER A 106 -4.94 5.05 -6.52
CA SER A 106 -3.71 4.38 -6.14
C SER A 106 -2.81 5.31 -5.33
N LYS A 107 -2.14 4.73 -4.34
CA LYS A 107 -1.15 5.44 -3.53
C LYS A 107 -0.06 4.50 -3.04
N SER A 108 1.16 5.02 -3.00
CA SER A 108 2.35 4.38 -2.46
C SER A 108 3.02 5.41 -1.55
N CYS A 109 3.08 5.15 -0.24
CA CYS A 109 3.60 6.09 0.75
C CYS A 109 4.18 5.40 1.98
N PRO A 110 4.95 6.10 2.83
CA PRO A 110 5.30 5.59 4.16
C PRO A 110 4.04 5.16 4.92
N LEU A 111 4.15 4.10 5.71
CA LEU A 111 3.03 3.65 6.53
C LEU A 111 2.63 4.77 7.51
N PRO A 112 1.33 5.12 7.62
CA PRO A 112 0.87 6.06 8.61
C PRO A 112 1.21 5.64 10.05
N ASP A 113 1.31 6.63 10.95
CA ASP A 113 1.73 6.40 12.34
C ASP A 113 0.74 5.57 13.18
N ASP A 114 -0.53 5.53 12.76
CA ASP A 114 -1.61 4.87 13.48
C ASP A 114 -2.65 4.23 12.55
N ILE A 115 -3.58 3.49 13.17
CA ILE A 115 -4.68 2.83 12.48
C ILE A 115 -5.62 3.81 11.76
N ASN A 116 -5.83 5.01 12.29
CA ASN A 116 -6.72 5.99 11.69
C ASN A 116 -6.13 6.50 10.36
N GLY A 117 -4.81 6.67 10.30
CA GLY A 117 -4.07 6.99 9.10
C GLY A 117 -4.23 5.90 8.04
N ILE A 118 -4.05 4.63 8.40
CA ILE A 118 -4.27 3.51 7.47
C ILE A 118 -5.72 3.51 6.96
N MET A 119 -6.69 3.60 7.87
CA MET A 119 -8.12 3.62 7.53
C MET A 119 -8.48 4.78 6.60
N LYS A 120 -7.85 5.95 6.78
CA LYS A 120 -8.05 7.11 5.91
C LYS A 120 -7.54 6.88 4.50
N GLU A 121 -6.46 6.14 4.33
CA GLU A 121 -5.88 5.86 3.01
C GLU A 121 -6.66 4.79 2.25
N ILE A 122 -7.15 3.75 2.94
CA ILE A 122 -7.89 2.64 2.30
C ILE A 122 -9.37 2.94 2.01
N LYS A 123 -9.97 3.93 2.69
CA LYS A 123 -11.36 4.37 2.50
C LYS A 123 -11.57 5.41 1.38
N ARG A 124 -10.52 5.71 0.62
CA ARG A 124 -10.57 6.69 -0.49
C ARG A 124 -11.12 6.07 -1.75
#